data_AF-A0A550CDQ9-F1
#
_entry.id   AF-A0A550CDQ9-F1
#
_cell.length_a   1.000
_cell.length_b   1.000
_cell.length_c   1.000
_cell.angle_alpha   90.00
_cell.angle_beta   90.00
_cell.angle_gamma   90.00
#
_symmetry.space_group_name_H-M   'P 1'
#
loop_
_entity.id
_entity.type
_entity.pdbx_description
1 polymer ?
#
loop_
_entity_poly.entity_id
_entity_poly.type
_entity_poly.pdbx_seq_one_letter_code
_entity_poly.pdbx_strand_id
1 'polypeptide(L)'
;MSQASNTNLTVYGHYRTGSDSASSSRAPGLSQRPSQTSINTPTSALPPARTTSFVVISGGTGGNAICSAFAQSPTSHVLPVSDDGGSSSEIIRVLGGPSIGDIRSRLVRLIPACPPGSPLDAIRNLLSYRLPTTLSDREARDQWRDIVEGNSALWNGIPGDRKETIRGFLVYFESELLRRAHKNFSFVNGSIGNYFLAAAQNFFRSLPSAIFLFSSITNGNTAANALLPAIVTNHTVTIAAELDNGEKLVGQCEISHPVQTLPALDGPPRFTLTDLDKTEDDDDGIQAGQLNQNNAKFDHQAGKEEYRPLGARISRLYYINAYGMEIHPSPNPEYINSLNRADVLVYSCGSLWTSIMPCLALRGVASAIARSRSLRAKILLLNSKNDRETDGYSATDYVLAIANTLNTQYGHGRAYAGLGNATTRYPISAFVTDLVYTQEAQVDVDVAKITVSPFVLRRILLLTIIAVVGRTMHTHRGSLL
;
A
#
# COMPACT_ATOMS: atom_id res chain seq x y z
N MET A 1 -21.37 36.04 -36.51
CA MET A 1 -22.70 35.46 -36.85
C MET A 1 -22.73 34.03 -36.32
N SER A 2 -23.87 33.55 -35.77
CA SER A 2 -24.29 32.13 -35.53
C SER A 2 -23.17 31.15 -35.09
N GLN A 3 -23.10 30.60 -33.87
CA GLN A 3 -24.11 30.10 -32.94
C GLN A 3 -24.99 28.93 -33.42
N ALA A 4 -25.07 27.93 -32.54
CA ALA A 4 -26.16 26.98 -32.27
C ALA A 4 -26.28 25.65 -33.05
N SER A 5 -26.23 24.59 -32.24
CA SER A 5 -26.49 23.17 -32.48
C SER A 5 -27.97 22.77 -32.30
N ASN A 6 -28.40 21.72 -33.01
CA ASN A 6 -29.49 20.78 -32.67
C ASN A 6 -29.38 19.59 -33.67
N THR A 7 -29.84 18.35 -33.44
CA THR A 7 -30.78 17.78 -32.45
C THR A 7 -30.52 16.26 -32.26
N ASN A 8 -31.08 15.64 -31.21
CA ASN A 8 -31.10 14.18 -31.00
C ASN A 8 -31.85 13.41 -32.10
N LEU A 9 -31.53 12.11 -32.28
CA LEU A 9 -32.57 11.09 -32.51
C LEU A 9 -32.12 9.67 -32.10
N THR A 10 -33.03 8.96 -31.40
CA THR A 10 -32.92 7.54 -31.04
C THR A 10 -33.72 6.69 -32.03
N VAL A 11 -33.25 5.48 -32.38
CA VAL A 11 -34.04 4.53 -33.21
C VAL A 11 -34.06 3.14 -32.56
N TYR A 12 -35.26 2.65 -32.28
CA TYR A 12 -35.56 1.24 -32.01
C TYR A 12 -36.17 0.61 -33.27
N GLY A 13 -35.82 -0.66 -33.56
CA GLY A 13 -36.40 -1.43 -34.66
C GLY A 13 -37.07 -2.71 -34.19
N HIS A 14 -38.36 -2.85 -34.46
CA HIS A 14 -39.16 -4.07 -34.26
C HIS A 14 -39.66 -4.56 -35.62
N TYR A 15 -39.61 -5.86 -35.89
CA TYR A 15 -40.37 -6.48 -36.98
C TYR A 15 -41.02 -7.81 -36.58
N ARG A 16 -42.35 -7.85 -36.78
CA ARG A 16 -43.25 -9.01 -36.93
C ARG A 16 -43.21 -9.46 -38.42
N THR A 17 -43.72 -10.59 -38.93
CA THR A 17 -44.40 -11.83 -38.48
C THR A 17 -44.48 -12.77 -39.70
N GLY A 18 -44.70 -14.08 -39.53
CA GLY A 18 -45.08 -14.98 -40.65
C GLY A 18 -45.34 -16.43 -40.22
N SER A 19 -46.20 -17.15 -40.95
CA SER A 19 -46.65 -18.53 -40.69
C SER A 19 -46.99 -19.24 -42.03
N ASP A 20 -47.50 -20.47 -42.15
CA ASP A 20 -48.23 -21.35 -41.20
C ASP A 20 -48.20 -22.84 -41.65
N SER A 21 -48.81 -23.73 -40.84
CA SER A 21 -49.31 -25.08 -41.19
C SER A 21 -48.28 -26.20 -41.52
N ALA A 22 -48.58 -27.51 -41.46
CA ALA A 22 -49.47 -28.34 -40.61
C ALA A 22 -49.24 -29.85 -40.95
N SER A 23 -49.39 -30.80 -39.99
CA SER A 23 -50.01 -32.16 -40.19
C SER A 23 -49.69 -33.22 -39.09
N SER A 24 -50.75 -33.91 -38.63
CA SER A 24 -50.84 -35.35 -38.18
C SER A 24 -49.93 -35.89 -37.04
N SER A 25 -50.29 -36.87 -36.18
CA SER A 25 -51.53 -37.67 -36.01
C SER A 25 -51.58 -38.42 -34.64
N ARG A 26 -52.77 -38.96 -34.30
CA ARG A 26 -53.09 -40.06 -33.35
C ARG A 26 -53.02 -39.86 -31.81
N ALA A 27 -54.16 -40.23 -31.19
CA ALA A 27 -54.37 -40.67 -29.78
C ALA A 27 -54.62 -42.21 -29.77
N PRO A 28 -54.96 -42.95 -28.67
CA PRO A 28 -55.52 -42.53 -27.36
C PRO A 28 -55.03 -43.32 -26.09
N GLY A 29 -55.57 -43.02 -24.89
CA GLY A 29 -55.75 -44.03 -23.81
C GLY A 29 -55.43 -43.70 -22.34
N LEU A 30 -56.41 -43.16 -21.59
CA LEU A 30 -56.75 -43.40 -20.15
C LEU A 30 -55.65 -43.60 -19.05
N SER A 31 -55.63 -42.73 -18.03
CA SER A 31 -56.02 -43.04 -16.60
C SER A 31 -55.33 -42.19 -15.49
N GLN A 32 -56.15 -41.58 -14.62
CA GLN A 32 -55.93 -41.24 -13.18
C GLN A 32 -54.68 -40.45 -12.66
N ARG A 33 -54.88 -39.19 -12.25
CA ARG A 33 -54.95 -38.68 -10.83
C ARG A 33 -54.85 -37.14 -10.79
N PRO A 34 -55.47 -36.46 -9.79
CA PRO A 34 -55.36 -35.01 -9.65
C PRO A 34 -54.01 -34.62 -9.02
N SER A 35 -53.25 -33.75 -9.68
CA SER A 35 -52.09 -33.07 -9.10
C SER A 35 -52.41 -31.59 -8.88
N GLN A 36 -51.91 -31.04 -7.77
CA GLN A 36 -52.27 -29.70 -7.30
C GLN A 36 -51.62 -28.62 -8.15
N THR A 37 -52.41 -27.66 -8.63
CA THR A 37 -51.92 -26.45 -9.29
C THR A 37 -51.31 -25.48 -8.27
N SER A 38 -49.99 -25.53 -8.10
CA SER A 38 -49.24 -24.52 -7.37
C SER A 38 -49.16 -23.22 -8.19
N ILE A 39 -49.72 -22.15 -7.65
CA ILE A 39 -49.64 -20.80 -8.24
C ILE A 39 -48.24 -20.26 -7.99
N ASN A 40 -47.40 -20.24 -9.03
CA ASN A 40 -46.08 -19.60 -8.97
C ASN A 40 -46.24 -18.07 -8.95
N THR A 41 -46.25 -17.49 -7.75
CA THR A 41 -45.97 -16.06 -7.56
C THR A 41 -44.47 -15.82 -7.80
N PRO A 42 -44.08 -14.90 -8.71
CA PRO A 42 -42.67 -14.58 -8.91
C PRO A 42 -42.16 -13.81 -7.69
N THR A 43 -41.35 -14.47 -6.86
CA THR A 43 -40.66 -13.84 -5.73
C THR A 43 -39.70 -12.79 -6.29
N SER A 44 -39.98 -11.51 -6.05
CA SER A 44 -39.04 -10.44 -6.41
C SER A 44 -37.78 -10.60 -5.57
N ALA A 45 -36.72 -11.13 -6.15
CA ALA A 45 -35.41 -11.16 -5.50
C ALA A 45 -35.03 -9.73 -5.12
N LEU A 46 -34.84 -9.49 -3.82
CA LEU A 46 -34.24 -8.25 -3.33
C LEU A 46 -32.90 -8.05 -4.06
N PRO A 47 -32.58 -6.84 -4.54
CA PRO A 47 -31.28 -6.58 -5.14
C PRO A 47 -30.18 -6.97 -4.14
N PRO A 48 -29.10 -7.63 -4.58
CA PRO A 48 -28.07 -8.13 -3.68
C PRO A 48 -27.54 -6.98 -2.83
N ALA A 49 -27.47 -7.20 -1.51
CA ALA A 49 -27.06 -6.18 -0.56
C ALA A 49 -25.68 -5.61 -0.97
N ARG A 50 -25.62 -4.28 -1.11
CA ARG A 50 -24.41 -3.59 -1.59
C ARG A 50 -23.24 -3.92 -0.66
N THR A 51 -22.20 -4.55 -1.19
CA THR A 51 -21.01 -4.91 -0.43
C THR A 51 -20.29 -3.65 0.06
N THR A 52 -19.91 -3.64 1.33
CA THR A 52 -19.16 -2.53 1.94
C THR A 52 -17.81 -2.38 1.23
N SER A 53 -17.45 -1.16 0.86
CA SER A 53 -16.19 -0.84 0.21
C SER A 53 -15.20 -0.14 1.13
N PHE A 54 -13.91 -0.42 0.98
CA PHE A 54 -12.85 -0.01 1.89
C PHE A 54 -11.72 0.76 1.19
N VAL A 55 -11.16 1.76 1.88
CA VAL A 55 -9.80 2.26 1.64
C VAL A 55 -8.95 1.82 2.83
N VAL A 56 -7.85 1.12 2.57
CA VAL A 56 -6.93 0.65 3.62
C VAL A 56 -5.58 1.32 3.41
N ILE A 57 -5.24 2.28 4.28
CA ILE A 57 -3.92 2.89 4.36
C ILE A 57 -3.02 1.97 5.19
N SER A 58 -1.90 1.53 4.64
CA SER A 58 -0.99 0.59 5.31
C SER A 58 0.44 0.71 4.78
N GLY A 59 1.38 -0.01 5.41
CA GLY A 59 2.68 -0.36 4.82
C GLY A 59 2.77 -1.86 4.56
N GLY A 60 3.99 -2.39 4.58
CA GLY A 60 4.32 -3.80 4.37
C GLY A 60 3.77 -4.74 5.46
N THR A 61 4.64 -5.19 6.37
CA THR A 61 4.41 -6.39 7.21
C THR A 61 3.11 -6.35 8.02
N GLY A 62 2.80 -5.23 8.69
CA GLY A 62 1.57 -5.10 9.49
C GLY A 62 0.30 -5.21 8.64
N GLY A 63 0.21 -4.43 7.55
CA GLY A 63 -0.93 -4.47 6.64
C GLY A 63 -1.07 -5.80 5.87
N ASN A 64 0.04 -6.50 5.62
CA ASN A 64 0.02 -7.82 4.97
C ASN A 64 -0.64 -8.91 5.85
N ALA A 65 -0.57 -8.78 7.17
CA ALA A 65 -1.20 -9.71 8.11
C ALA A 65 -2.73 -9.65 8.01
N ILE A 66 -3.30 -8.44 7.90
CA ILE A 66 -4.76 -8.21 7.84
C ILE A 66 -5.33 -8.24 6.41
N CYS A 67 -4.50 -8.31 5.38
CA CYS A 67 -4.93 -8.16 3.99
C CYS A 67 -6.05 -9.14 3.57
N SER A 68 -6.04 -10.36 4.10
CA SER A 68 -7.07 -11.38 3.83
C SER A 68 -8.44 -11.08 4.43
N ALA A 69 -8.52 -10.23 5.47
CA ALA A 69 -9.79 -9.83 6.08
C ALA A 69 -10.68 -9.01 5.11
N PHE A 70 -10.08 -8.39 4.10
CA PHE A 70 -10.77 -7.56 3.11
C PHE A 70 -11.09 -8.30 1.81
N ALA A 71 -10.65 -9.55 1.64
CA ALA A 71 -10.66 -10.26 0.35
C ALA A 71 -12.06 -10.45 -0.29
N GLN A 72 -13.14 -10.35 0.49
CA GLN A 72 -14.53 -10.46 0.02
C GLN A 72 -15.19 -9.09 -0.29
N SER A 73 -14.46 -7.98 -0.17
CA SER A 73 -15.00 -6.62 -0.25
C SER A 73 -14.18 -5.74 -1.20
N PRO A 74 -14.81 -4.85 -2.01
CA PRO A 74 -14.07 -3.92 -2.87
C PRO A 74 -13.14 -3.03 -2.04
N THR A 75 -11.83 -3.15 -2.25
CA THR A 75 -10.80 -2.56 -1.39
C THR A 75 -9.74 -1.83 -2.21
N SER A 76 -9.47 -0.57 -1.85
CA SER A 76 -8.30 0.19 -2.33
C SER A 76 -7.21 0.17 -1.26
N HIS A 77 -6.14 -0.58 -1.49
CA HIS A 77 -4.95 -0.56 -0.65
C HIS A 77 -4.05 0.61 -1.04
N VAL A 78 -3.77 1.50 -0.09
CA VAL A 78 -2.93 2.69 -0.29
C VAL A 78 -1.62 2.48 0.47
N LEU A 79 -0.50 2.62 -0.23
CA LEU A 79 0.85 2.38 0.31
C LEU A 79 1.78 3.57 0.07
N PRO A 80 2.75 3.82 0.97
CA PRO A 80 3.80 4.80 0.74
C PRO A 80 4.76 4.35 -0.37
N VAL A 81 5.56 5.29 -0.87
CA VAL A 81 6.61 5.09 -1.90
C VAL A 81 7.97 5.63 -1.44
N SER A 82 8.15 5.76 -0.12
CA SER A 82 9.31 6.39 0.55
C SER A 82 10.11 5.43 1.44
N ASP A 83 9.91 4.11 1.29
CA ASP A 83 10.74 3.06 1.92
C ASP A 83 12.15 3.06 1.31
N ASP A 84 13.18 3.24 2.12
CA ASP A 84 14.58 3.20 1.70
C ASP A 84 15.35 2.02 2.30
N GLY A 85 14.64 0.93 2.67
CA GLY A 85 15.21 -0.26 3.28
C GLY A 85 15.50 -1.43 2.33
N GLY A 86 16.43 -2.29 2.75
CA GLY A 86 16.74 -3.59 2.14
C GLY A 86 16.90 -3.53 0.61
N SER A 87 16.31 -4.50 -0.10
CA SER A 87 16.40 -4.56 -1.57
C SER A 87 15.68 -3.43 -2.32
N SER A 88 15.02 -2.48 -1.65
CA SER A 88 14.53 -1.25 -2.27
C SER A 88 15.66 -0.22 -2.36
N SER A 89 16.49 -0.11 -1.30
CA SER A 89 17.56 0.88 -1.18
C SER A 89 18.59 0.77 -2.30
N GLU A 90 19.03 -0.44 -2.58
CA GLU A 90 20.06 -0.73 -3.59
C GLU A 90 19.59 -0.43 -5.02
N ILE A 91 18.30 -0.67 -5.30
CA ILE A 91 17.67 -0.29 -6.58
C ILE A 91 17.65 1.23 -6.70
N ILE A 92 17.21 1.94 -5.64
CA ILE A 92 17.17 3.40 -5.62
C ILE A 92 18.58 4.01 -5.78
N ARG A 93 19.59 3.46 -5.11
CA ARG A 93 21.00 3.90 -5.20
C ARG A 93 21.53 3.80 -6.63
N VAL A 94 21.25 2.69 -7.32
CA VAL A 94 21.81 2.43 -8.65
C VAL A 94 20.95 3.01 -9.77
N LEU A 95 19.66 2.72 -9.79
CA LEU A 95 18.72 3.05 -10.87
C LEU A 95 17.85 4.30 -10.57
N GLY A 96 17.76 4.75 -9.33
CA GLY A 96 16.80 5.76 -8.91
C GLY A 96 15.38 5.21 -8.80
N GLY A 97 14.39 6.10 -8.93
CA GLY A 97 12.97 5.74 -8.94
C GLY A 97 12.28 5.78 -7.57
N PRO A 98 10.95 5.60 -7.54
CA PRO A 98 10.18 5.47 -6.31
C PRO A 98 10.51 4.16 -5.58
N SER A 99 10.24 4.11 -4.28
CA SER A 99 10.30 2.82 -3.58
C SER A 99 9.15 1.90 -3.98
N ILE A 100 9.46 0.61 -4.04
CA ILE A 100 8.59 -0.45 -4.54
C ILE A 100 8.46 -1.65 -3.59
N GLY A 101 9.22 -1.70 -2.49
CA GLY A 101 9.31 -2.88 -1.62
C GLY A 101 7.96 -3.28 -1.02
N ASP A 102 7.28 -2.33 -0.40
CA ASP A 102 5.93 -2.49 0.15
C ASP A 102 4.89 -2.81 -0.93
N ILE A 103 4.97 -2.13 -2.08
CA ILE A 103 4.07 -2.33 -3.21
C ILE A 103 4.18 -3.76 -3.75
N ARG A 104 5.40 -4.24 -4.06
CA ARG A 104 5.64 -5.63 -4.46
C ARG A 104 5.17 -6.60 -3.37
N SER A 105 5.43 -6.31 -2.09
CA SER A 105 5.01 -7.19 -1.00
C SER A 105 3.49 -7.35 -0.93
N ARG A 106 2.74 -6.25 -1.10
CA ARG A 106 1.27 -6.28 -1.15
C ARG A 106 0.74 -6.93 -2.42
N LEU A 107 1.36 -6.69 -3.59
CA LEU A 107 0.99 -7.35 -4.84
C LEU A 107 1.08 -8.87 -4.72
N VAL A 108 2.19 -9.39 -4.17
CA VAL A 108 2.38 -10.82 -3.88
C VAL A 108 1.28 -11.36 -2.94
N ARG A 109 0.88 -10.57 -1.93
CA ARG A 109 -0.19 -10.93 -0.98
C ARG A 109 -1.59 -10.89 -1.58
N LEU A 110 -1.81 -10.11 -2.64
CA LEU A 110 -3.06 -10.02 -3.40
C LEU A 110 -3.20 -11.07 -4.52
N ILE A 111 -2.16 -11.88 -4.79
CA ILE A 111 -2.25 -12.99 -5.74
C ILE A 111 -3.30 -14.00 -5.24
N PRO A 112 -4.36 -14.32 -6.03
CA PRO A 112 -5.44 -15.22 -5.60
C PRO A 112 -4.95 -16.54 -5.03
N ALA A 113 -5.60 -17.01 -3.96
CA ALA A 113 -5.30 -18.29 -3.35
C ALA A 113 -5.42 -19.43 -4.39
N CYS A 114 -4.39 -20.27 -4.48
CA CYS A 114 -4.31 -21.34 -5.47
C CYS A 114 -3.56 -22.56 -4.89
N PRO A 115 -3.74 -23.77 -5.46
CA PRO A 115 -3.07 -24.97 -4.96
C PRO A 115 -1.54 -24.87 -5.08
N PRO A 116 -0.78 -25.50 -4.15
CA PRO A 116 0.67 -25.61 -4.27
C PRO A 116 1.10 -26.24 -5.60
N GLY A 117 2.16 -25.70 -6.21
CA GLY A 117 2.67 -26.19 -7.50
C GLY A 117 1.77 -25.90 -8.72
N SER A 118 0.66 -25.18 -8.55
CA SER A 118 -0.09 -24.64 -9.68
C SER A 118 0.73 -23.55 -10.41
N PRO A 119 0.44 -23.25 -11.69
CA PRO A 119 1.15 -22.23 -12.45
C PRO A 119 1.19 -20.85 -11.77
N LEU A 120 0.10 -20.49 -11.07
CA LEU A 120 0.02 -19.24 -10.32
C LEU A 120 0.86 -19.26 -9.03
N ASP A 121 0.97 -20.42 -8.39
CA ASP A 121 1.84 -20.62 -7.23
C ASP A 121 3.32 -20.54 -7.62
N ALA A 122 3.70 -21.12 -8.76
CA ALA A 122 5.06 -20.97 -9.32
C ALA A 122 5.42 -19.50 -9.57
N ILE A 123 4.51 -18.71 -10.16
CA ILE A 123 4.70 -17.26 -10.36
C ILE A 123 4.81 -16.53 -9.01
N ARG A 124 3.98 -16.87 -8.02
CA ARG A 124 4.09 -16.33 -6.65
C ARG A 124 5.45 -16.63 -6.04
N ASN A 125 5.94 -17.86 -6.17
CA ASN A 125 7.21 -18.31 -5.61
C ASN A 125 8.39 -17.55 -6.25
N LEU A 126 8.39 -17.36 -7.57
CA LEU A 126 9.40 -16.55 -8.28
C LEU A 126 9.36 -15.07 -7.83
N LEU A 127 8.19 -14.43 -7.83
CA LEU A 127 8.07 -12.99 -7.53
C LEU A 127 8.21 -12.67 -6.03
N SER A 128 8.01 -13.64 -5.14
CA SER A 128 8.35 -13.51 -3.71
C SER A 128 9.80 -13.86 -3.39
N TYR A 129 10.53 -14.48 -4.32
CA TYR A 129 11.90 -14.95 -4.08
C TYR A 129 12.85 -13.81 -3.68
N ARG A 130 13.72 -14.12 -2.73
CA ARG A 130 14.87 -13.32 -2.32
C ARG A 130 16.14 -14.16 -2.44
N LEU A 131 17.18 -13.58 -3.02
CA LEU A 131 18.53 -14.15 -3.01
C LEU A 131 19.04 -14.19 -1.56
N PRO A 132 19.61 -15.30 -1.06
CA PRO A 132 19.95 -15.44 0.35
C PRO A 132 20.95 -14.39 0.86
N THR A 133 20.83 -14.03 2.13
CA THR A 133 21.74 -13.10 2.85
C THR A 133 23.10 -13.72 3.20
N THR A 134 23.23 -15.05 3.07
CA THR A 134 24.43 -15.83 3.38
C THR A 134 25.39 -15.98 2.20
N LEU A 135 24.96 -15.66 0.98
CA LEU A 135 25.79 -15.75 -0.22
C LEU A 135 26.82 -14.64 -0.27
N SER A 136 27.97 -14.93 -0.87
CA SER A 136 28.88 -13.90 -1.34
C SER A 136 28.27 -13.12 -2.51
N ASP A 137 28.79 -11.92 -2.72
CA ASP A 137 28.39 -11.01 -3.79
C ASP A 137 28.63 -11.61 -5.21
N ARG A 138 29.49 -12.63 -5.32
CA ARG A 138 29.71 -13.40 -6.55
C ARG A 138 28.65 -14.48 -6.74
N GLU A 139 28.41 -15.32 -5.73
CA GLU A 139 27.40 -16.38 -5.78
C GLU A 139 25.99 -15.82 -6.01
N ALA A 140 25.67 -14.65 -5.42
CA ALA A 140 24.40 -13.95 -5.67
C ALA A 140 24.28 -13.44 -7.12
N ARG A 141 25.39 -13.04 -7.76
CA ARG A 141 25.42 -12.66 -9.19
C ARG A 141 25.28 -13.89 -10.09
N ASP A 142 25.94 -14.99 -9.76
CA ASP A 142 25.86 -16.23 -10.52
C ASP A 142 24.44 -16.81 -10.46
N GLN A 143 23.81 -16.83 -9.27
CA GLN A 143 22.41 -17.23 -9.11
C GLN A 143 21.42 -16.27 -9.82
N TRP A 144 21.72 -14.97 -9.89
CA TRP A 144 20.93 -14.03 -10.67
C TRP A 144 21.03 -14.30 -12.18
N ARG A 145 22.24 -14.61 -12.70
CA ARG A 145 22.42 -15.02 -14.11
C ARG A 145 21.59 -16.23 -14.45
N ASP A 146 21.59 -17.28 -13.62
CA ASP A 146 20.73 -18.47 -13.83
C ASP A 146 19.24 -18.13 -13.95
N ILE A 147 18.78 -17.12 -13.21
CA ILE A 147 17.39 -16.64 -13.28
C ILE A 147 17.15 -15.88 -14.59
N VAL A 148 18.04 -14.97 -14.98
CA VAL A 148 17.93 -14.14 -16.21
C VAL A 148 18.07 -14.98 -17.48
N GLU A 149 18.94 -15.97 -17.50
CA GLU A 149 19.12 -16.92 -18.62
C GLU A 149 17.97 -17.91 -18.74
N GLY A 150 17.17 -18.09 -17.68
CA GLY A 150 16.02 -18.98 -17.68
C GLY A 150 16.32 -20.42 -17.24
N ASN A 151 17.53 -20.67 -16.75
CA ASN A 151 18.08 -21.95 -16.29
C ASN A 151 17.65 -22.31 -14.85
N SER A 152 17.34 -21.30 -14.03
CA SER A 152 16.93 -21.50 -12.63
C SER A 152 15.66 -22.35 -12.49
N ALA A 153 15.66 -23.28 -11.53
CA ALA A 153 14.50 -24.10 -11.18
C ALA A 153 13.27 -23.28 -10.72
N LEU A 154 13.43 -21.99 -10.37
CA LEU A 154 12.32 -21.08 -10.07
C LEU A 154 11.35 -20.87 -11.25
N TRP A 155 11.77 -21.19 -12.48
CA TRP A 155 10.90 -21.14 -13.66
C TRP A 155 10.00 -22.37 -13.83
N ASN A 156 10.18 -23.43 -13.03
CA ASN A 156 9.42 -24.68 -13.17
C ASN A 156 7.93 -24.45 -12.88
N GLY A 157 7.07 -24.90 -13.79
CA GLY A 157 5.61 -24.73 -13.70
C GLY A 157 5.08 -23.37 -14.17
N ILE A 158 5.94 -22.39 -14.50
CA ILE A 158 5.50 -21.10 -15.03
C ILE A 158 5.14 -21.24 -16.53
N PRO A 159 3.94 -20.80 -16.98
CA PRO A 159 3.54 -20.86 -18.38
C PRO A 159 4.46 -20.04 -19.29
N GLY A 160 4.65 -20.45 -20.55
CA GLY A 160 5.60 -19.83 -21.47
C GLY A 160 5.37 -18.32 -21.68
N ASP A 161 4.12 -17.90 -21.91
CA ASP A 161 3.74 -16.48 -22.06
C ASP A 161 4.12 -15.64 -20.83
N ARG A 162 3.85 -16.18 -19.63
CA ARG A 162 4.22 -15.54 -18.36
C ARG A 162 5.73 -15.56 -18.12
N LYS A 163 6.42 -16.66 -18.47
CA LYS A 163 7.89 -16.79 -18.37
C LYS A 163 8.59 -15.76 -19.24
N GLU A 164 8.24 -15.66 -20.53
CA GLU A 164 8.82 -14.68 -21.45
C GLU A 164 8.52 -13.25 -21.00
N THR A 165 7.29 -12.97 -20.56
CA THR A 165 6.92 -11.63 -20.04
C THR A 165 7.77 -11.24 -18.84
N ILE A 166 7.86 -12.09 -17.80
CA ILE A 166 8.62 -11.76 -16.59
C ILE A 166 10.11 -11.68 -16.91
N ARG A 167 10.66 -12.67 -17.62
CA ARG A 167 12.09 -12.71 -17.95
C ARG A 167 12.52 -11.54 -18.83
N GLY A 168 11.68 -11.08 -19.75
CA GLY A 168 11.95 -9.88 -20.57
C GLY A 168 12.21 -8.63 -19.71
N PHE A 169 11.43 -8.42 -18.65
CA PHE A 169 11.68 -7.32 -17.71
C PHE A 169 12.90 -7.56 -16.81
N LEU A 170 13.23 -8.81 -16.45
CA LEU A 170 14.47 -9.12 -15.70
C LEU A 170 15.74 -8.91 -16.57
N VAL A 171 15.68 -9.24 -17.87
CA VAL A 171 16.74 -8.92 -18.84
C VAL A 171 16.86 -7.40 -19.03
N TYR A 172 15.74 -6.69 -19.10
CA TYR A 172 15.76 -5.22 -19.15
C TYR A 172 16.38 -4.60 -17.90
N PHE A 173 16.06 -5.13 -16.70
CA PHE A 173 16.70 -4.75 -15.43
C PHE A 173 18.22 -4.87 -15.50
N GLU A 174 18.73 -6.03 -15.93
CA GLU A 174 20.17 -6.26 -16.10
C GLU A 174 20.78 -5.26 -17.09
N SER A 175 20.10 -4.94 -18.20
CA SER A 175 20.57 -3.93 -19.16
C SER A 175 20.68 -2.51 -18.60
N GLU A 176 19.81 -2.16 -17.64
CA GLU A 176 19.81 -0.87 -16.94
C GLU A 176 20.90 -0.81 -15.86
N LEU A 177 21.23 -1.95 -15.25
CA LEU A 177 22.36 -2.10 -14.32
C LEU A 177 23.71 -2.04 -15.06
N LEU A 178 23.85 -2.72 -16.19
CA LEU A 178 25.09 -2.74 -16.97
C LEU A 178 25.45 -1.35 -17.53
N ARG A 179 24.44 -0.53 -17.90
CA ARG A 179 24.65 0.89 -18.25
C ARG A 179 25.17 1.74 -17.08
N ARG A 180 25.01 1.26 -15.84
CA ARG A 180 25.44 1.93 -14.60
C ARG A 180 26.44 1.06 -13.81
N ALA A 181 27.22 0.22 -14.51
CA ALA A 181 28.09 -0.79 -13.90
C ALA A 181 29.07 -0.23 -12.87
N HIS A 182 29.55 1.01 -13.05
CA HIS A 182 30.42 1.72 -12.11
C HIS A 182 29.84 1.84 -10.69
N LYS A 183 28.52 1.77 -10.52
CA LYS A 183 27.85 1.82 -9.21
C LYS A 183 27.91 0.51 -8.42
N ASN A 184 28.41 -0.58 -9.00
CA ASN A 184 28.59 -1.90 -8.37
C ASN A 184 27.33 -2.40 -7.65
N PHE A 185 26.31 -2.82 -8.40
CA PHE A 185 25.07 -3.36 -7.84
C PHE A 185 25.31 -4.70 -7.11
N SER A 186 24.86 -4.82 -5.87
CA SER A 186 24.88 -6.01 -5.03
C SER A 186 23.53 -6.74 -5.08
N PHE A 187 23.56 -8.02 -5.43
CA PHE A 187 22.35 -8.86 -5.52
C PHE A 187 21.99 -9.57 -4.21
N VAL A 188 22.83 -9.50 -3.17
CA VAL A 188 22.60 -10.14 -1.87
C VAL A 188 21.33 -9.58 -1.20
N ASN A 189 20.47 -10.45 -0.63
CA ASN A 189 19.12 -10.11 -0.13
C ASN A 189 18.13 -9.55 -1.19
N GLY A 190 18.56 -9.53 -2.45
CA GLY A 190 17.83 -8.99 -3.60
C GLY A 190 16.51 -9.73 -3.85
N SER A 191 15.43 -8.99 -4.13
CA SER A 191 14.14 -9.60 -4.45
C SER A 191 13.84 -9.56 -5.94
N ILE A 192 13.56 -10.72 -6.52
CA ILE A 192 13.25 -10.86 -7.95
C ILE A 192 11.99 -10.08 -8.33
N GLY A 193 10.98 -10.07 -7.45
CA GLY A 193 9.79 -9.24 -7.63
C GLY A 193 10.06 -7.73 -7.56
N ASN A 194 11.06 -7.28 -6.79
CA ASN A 194 11.48 -5.88 -6.82
C ASN A 194 12.14 -5.58 -8.18
N TYR A 195 13.04 -6.43 -8.66
CA TYR A 195 13.75 -6.23 -9.94
C TYR A 195 12.77 -6.17 -11.12
N PHE A 196 11.81 -7.10 -11.18
CA PHE A 196 10.72 -7.07 -12.14
C PHE A 196 9.91 -5.77 -12.09
N LEU A 197 9.49 -5.35 -10.89
CA LEU A 197 8.62 -4.17 -10.72
C LEU A 197 9.36 -2.85 -10.99
N ALA A 198 10.65 -2.75 -10.63
CA ALA A 198 11.52 -1.62 -10.95
C ALA A 198 11.74 -1.50 -12.46
N ALA A 199 12.05 -2.60 -13.13
CA ALA A 199 12.21 -2.66 -14.57
C ALA A 199 10.92 -2.25 -15.31
N ALA A 200 9.77 -2.76 -14.88
CA ALA A 200 8.48 -2.37 -15.44
C ALA A 200 8.15 -0.89 -15.18
N GLN A 201 8.42 -0.37 -13.98
CA GLN A 201 8.18 1.04 -13.67
C GLN A 201 9.06 1.97 -14.51
N ASN A 202 10.34 1.64 -14.67
CA ASN A 202 11.29 2.42 -15.49
C ASN A 202 10.89 2.37 -16.97
N PHE A 203 10.60 1.18 -17.50
CA PHE A 203 10.17 0.97 -18.90
C PHE A 203 8.91 1.78 -19.26
N PHE A 204 7.87 1.72 -18.42
CA PHE A 204 6.64 2.47 -18.65
C PHE A 204 6.72 3.94 -18.22
N ARG A 205 7.80 4.35 -17.51
CA ARG A 205 7.89 5.60 -16.75
C ARG A 205 6.61 5.85 -15.93
N SER A 206 6.10 4.80 -15.31
CA SER A 206 4.79 4.78 -14.65
C SER A 206 4.67 3.61 -13.67
N LEU A 207 4.73 3.90 -12.37
CA LEU A 207 4.50 2.92 -11.31
C LEU A 207 3.07 2.32 -11.35
N PRO A 208 1.98 3.08 -11.61
CA PRO A 208 0.66 2.50 -11.82
C PRO A 208 0.59 1.49 -12.99
N SER A 209 1.31 1.74 -14.09
CA SER A 209 1.36 0.80 -15.23
C SER A 209 2.11 -0.49 -14.87
N ALA A 210 3.20 -0.38 -14.10
CA ALA A 210 3.94 -1.54 -13.58
C ALA A 210 3.09 -2.39 -12.61
N ILE A 211 2.33 -1.74 -11.73
CA ILE A 211 1.33 -2.39 -10.84
C ILE A 211 0.25 -3.12 -11.65
N PHE A 212 -0.26 -2.49 -12.72
CA PHE A 212 -1.24 -3.10 -13.62
C PHE A 212 -0.67 -4.33 -14.33
N LEU A 213 0.56 -4.26 -14.84
CA LEU A 213 1.24 -5.41 -15.45
C LEU A 213 1.40 -6.55 -14.44
N PHE A 214 1.88 -6.27 -13.22
CA PHE A 214 2.06 -7.28 -12.17
C PHE A 214 0.73 -7.99 -11.86
N SER A 215 -0.35 -7.22 -11.66
CA SER A 215 -1.68 -7.79 -11.42
C SER A 215 -2.15 -8.63 -12.60
N SER A 216 -1.88 -8.21 -13.84
CA SER A 216 -2.27 -8.93 -15.06
C SER A 216 -1.55 -10.28 -15.20
N ILE A 217 -0.24 -10.35 -14.93
CA ILE A 217 0.50 -11.62 -15.00
C ILE A 217 0.12 -12.59 -13.88
N THR A 218 -0.31 -12.08 -12.72
CA THR A 218 -0.71 -12.86 -11.53
C THR A 218 -2.21 -13.10 -11.41
N ASN A 219 -2.99 -12.76 -12.44
CA ASN A 219 -4.47 -12.84 -12.42
C ASN A 219 -5.10 -12.13 -11.19
N GLY A 220 -4.44 -11.11 -10.66
CA GLY A 220 -4.92 -10.29 -9.57
C GLY A 220 -6.15 -9.48 -9.99
N ASN A 221 -7.23 -9.55 -9.21
CA ASN A 221 -8.46 -8.84 -9.50
C ASN A 221 -8.33 -7.34 -9.17
N THR A 222 -7.82 -6.57 -10.13
CA THR A 222 -7.61 -5.10 -10.00
C THR A 222 -8.90 -4.31 -9.77
N ALA A 223 -10.05 -4.83 -10.20
CA ALA A 223 -11.34 -4.18 -10.02
C ALA A 223 -11.91 -4.33 -8.59
N ALA A 224 -11.61 -5.46 -7.92
CA ALA A 224 -12.02 -5.69 -6.54
C ALA A 224 -10.95 -5.29 -5.51
N ASN A 225 -9.66 -5.46 -5.83
CA ASN A 225 -8.54 -5.14 -4.93
C ASN A 225 -7.54 -4.25 -5.66
N ALA A 226 -7.80 -2.94 -5.66
CA ALA A 226 -6.92 -1.95 -6.27
C ALA A 226 -5.73 -1.67 -5.36
N LEU A 227 -4.52 -1.66 -5.92
CA LEU A 227 -3.32 -1.19 -5.23
C LEU A 227 -2.92 0.19 -5.75
N LEU A 228 -2.85 1.16 -4.85
CA LEU A 228 -2.61 2.57 -5.17
C LEU A 228 -1.33 3.04 -4.47
N PRO A 229 -0.28 3.46 -5.20
CA PRO A 229 0.81 4.21 -4.59
C PRO A 229 0.24 5.56 -4.12
N ALA A 230 0.62 6.02 -2.92
CA ALA A 230 0.10 7.25 -2.35
C ALA A 230 0.49 8.50 -3.17
N ILE A 231 1.66 8.48 -3.80
CA ILE A 231 2.16 9.48 -4.75
C ILE A 231 2.44 8.77 -6.08
N VAL A 232 2.04 9.38 -7.20
CA VAL A 232 2.50 8.95 -8.54
C VAL A 232 3.74 9.76 -8.90
N THR A 233 4.90 9.12 -8.92
CA THR A 233 6.21 9.73 -9.20
C THR A 233 7.14 8.71 -9.88
N ASN A 234 8.06 9.22 -10.70
CA ASN A 234 9.19 8.45 -11.24
C ASN A 234 10.52 8.76 -10.55
N HIS A 235 10.50 9.66 -9.56
CA HIS A 235 11.66 10.05 -8.76
C HIS A 235 11.52 9.53 -7.34
N THR A 236 12.66 9.29 -6.69
CA THR A 236 12.75 8.99 -5.26
C THR A 236 12.08 10.10 -4.44
N VAL A 237 11.29 9.71 -3.44
CA VAL A 237 10.68 10.64 -2.48
C VAL A 237 11.10 10.25 -1.08
N THR A 238 11.75 11.18 -0.40
CA THR A 238 12.33 10.96 0.93
C THR A 238 11.43 11.60 1.99
N ILE A 239 11.23 10.88 3.10
CA ILE A 239 10.57 11.41 4.30
C ILE A 239 11.62 11.88 5.32
N ALA A 240 11.26 12.88 6.10
CA ALA A 240 12.01 13.35 7.25
C ALA A 240 11.08 13.49 8.45
N ALA A 241 11.61 13.19 9.64
CA ALA A 241 10.94 13.38 10.92
C ALA A 241 11.67 14.44 11.75
N GLU A 242 10.92 15.24 12.50
CA GLU A 242 11.45 16.19 13.47
C GLU A 242 10.99 15.77 14.86
N LEU A 243 11.93 15.60 15.78
CA LEU A 243 11.66 15.16 17.15
C LEU A 243 11.36 16.35 18.07
N ASP A 244 10.73 16.12 19.22
CA ASP A 244 10.37 17.18 20.20
C ASP A 244 11.59 17.97 20.73
N ASN A 245 12.80 17.40 20.66
CA ASN A 245 14.07 18.06 21.02
C ASN A 245 14.66 18.94 19.89
N GLY A 246 14.02 19.00 18.71
CA GLY A 246 14.48 19.71 17.52
C GLY A 246 15.43 18.92 16.60
N GLU A 247 15.76 17.68 16.95
CA GLU A 247 16.56 16.78 16.11
C GLU A 247 15.79 16.38 14.84
N LYS A 248 16.51 16.21 13.73
CA LYS A 248 15.93 15.85 12.43
C LYS A 248 16.52 14.54 11.92
N LEU A 249 15.64 13.58 11.63
CA LEU A 249 15.96 12.29 11.04
C LEU A 249 15.52 12.29 9.59
N VAL A 250 16.37 11.81 8.69
CA VAL A 250 16.13 11.81 7.24
C VAL A 250 16.25 10.39 6.72
N GLY A 251 15.24 9.95 5.95
CA GLY A 251 15.14 8.58 5.47
C GLY A 251 14.29 7.70 6.38
N GLN A 252 13.65 6.68 5.81
CA GLN A 252 12.75 5.78 6.52
C GLN A 252 13.52 4.87 7.49
N CYS A 253 14.68 4.35 7.07
CA CYS A 253 15.52 3.51 7.91
C CYS A 253 16.03 4.26 9.14
N GLU A 254 16.51 5.50 9.01
CA GLU A 254 16.99 6.28 10.17
C GLU A 254 15.88 6.58 11.20
N ILE A 255 14.61 6.62 10.77
CA ILE A 255 13.45 6.77 11.64
C ILE A 255 13.10 5.43 12.33
N SER A 256 12.91 4.34 11.58
CA SER A 256 12.40 3.07 12.13
C SER A 256 13.48 2.10 12.62
N HIS A 257 14.52 1.89 11.80
CA HIS A 257 15.46 0.77 11.88
C HIS A 257 16.86 1.27 11.47
N PRO A 258 17.52 2.10 12.31
CA PRO A 258 18.78 2.73 11.94
C PRO A 258 19.84 1.64 11.76
N VAL A 259 20.56 1.68 10.65
CA VAL A 259 21.65 0.75 10.40
C VAL A 259 22.75 1.05 11.42
N GLN A 260 23.27 0.03 12.10
CA GLN A 260 24.44 0.21 12.97
C GLN A 260 25.65 0.61 12.13
N THR A 261 25.88 1.92 12.01
CA THR A 261 27.17 2.46 11.60
C THR A 261 28.20 2.15 12.68
N LEU A 262 29.38 1.70 12.27
CA LEU A 262 30.55 1.65 13.15
C LEU A 262 30.76 3.05 13.74
N PRO A 263 31.16 3.18 15.02
CA PRO A 263 31.23 4.48 15.69
C PRO A 263 32.12 5.43 14.90
N ALA A 264 31.52 6.51 14.41
CA ALA A 264 32.25 7.60 13.77
C ALA A 264 33.21 8.20 14.81
N LEU A 265 34.45 8.43 14.38
CA LEU A 265 35.40 9.25 15.15
C LEU A 265 34.79 10.64 15.36
N ASP A 266 34.89 11.15 16.60
CA ASP A 266 34.12 12.31 17.08
C ASP A 266 34.09 13.51 16.10
N GLY A 267 32.90 13.81 15.60
CA GLY A 267 32.63 14.99 14.79
C GLY A 267 31.16 15.07 14.37
N PRO A 268 30.59 16.28 14.21
CA PRO A 268 29.25 16.42 13.64
C PRO A 268 29.25 15.90 12.20
N PRO A 269 28.12 15.36 11.70
CA PRO A 269 28.05 14.83 10.34
C PRO A 269 28.30 15.95 9.32
N ARG A 270 29.52 16.01 8.80
CA ARG A 270 29.89 16.90 7.70
C ARG A 270 29.26 16.36 6.42
N PHE A 271 28.42 17.17 5.80
CA PHE A 271 28.10 17.04 4.39
C PHE A 271 29.37 17.26 3.56
N THR A 272 30.12 16.19 3.29
CA THR A 272 31.27 16.23 2.39
C THR A 272 30.78 16.20 0.95
N LEU A 273 30.63 17.41 0.38
CA LEU A 273 30.71 17.63 -1.06
C LEU A 273 32.13 17.28 -1.52
N THR A 274 32.36 16.03 -1.91
CA THR A 274 33.58 15.60 -2.59
C THR A 274 33.32 15.49 -4.10
N ASP A 275 34.12 16.25 -4.84
CA ASP A 275 34.50 16.03 -6.23
C ASP A 275 33.44 16.31 -7.31
N LEU A 276 33.03 17.58 -7.37
CA LEU A 276 32.68 18.23 -8.64
C LEU A 276 33.96 18.57 -9.43
N ASP A 277 34.56 17.60 -10.13
CA ASP A 277 35.53 17.90 -11.18
C ASP A 277 35.37 16.96 -12.40
N LYS A 278 34.74 17.51 -13.44
CA LYS A 278 34.80 17.13 -14.87
C LYS A 278 34.58 15.65 -15.25
N THR A 279 33.31 15.36 -15.55
CA THR A 279 32.94 14.84 -16.88
C THR A 279 31.83 15.71 -17.44
N GLU A 280 32.12 16.42 -18.54
CA GLU A 280 31.07 16.99 -19.39
C GLU A 280 30.37 15.84 -20.14
N ASP A 281 29.11 16.05 -20.54
CA ASP A 281 28.17 15.05 -21.11
C ASP A 281 27.58 14.00 -20.13
N ASP A 282 26.60 14.42 -19.31
CA ASP A 282 25.46 13.55 -18.92
C ASP A 282 24.23 14.41 -18.55
N ASP A 283 23.18 14.35 -19.38
CA ASP A 283 21.86 14.97 -19.13
C ASP A 283 21.00 14.04 -18.25
N ASP A 284 21.42 13.84 -16.99
CA ASP A 284 20.69 12.97 -16.07
C ASP A 284 20.62 13.50 -14.61
N GLY A 285 19.39 13.48 -14.08
CA GLY A 285 18.92 13.82 -12.74
C GLY A 285 19.90 14.30 -11.65
N ILE A 286 19.66 15.52 -11.16
CA ILE A 286 20.19 16.13 -9.92
C ILE A 286 20.41 15.09 -8.81
N GLN A 287 21.68 14.87 -8.43
CA GLN A 287 22.06 13.98 -7.35
C GLN A 287 21.52 14.46 -5.99
N ALA A 288 20.66 13.66 -5.37
CA ALA A 288 20.48 13.71 -3.93
C ALA A 288 21.68 13.06 -3.26
N GLY A 289 22.37 13.76 -2.36
CA GLY A 289 23.46 13.18 -1.58
C GLY A 289 22.96 12.01 -0.71
N GLN A 290 23.33 10.78 -1.05
CA GLN A 290 22.95 9.58 -0.32
C GLN A 290 24.18 8.94 0.35
N LEU A 291 23.99 8.50 1.59
CA LEU A 291 24.99 7.75 2.35
C LEU A 291 25.22 6.38 1.70
N ASN A 292 26.48 5.93 1.66
CA ASN A 292 26.84 4.57 1.22
C ASN A 292 26.33 3.52 2.22
N GLN A 293 25.05 3.16 2.13
CA GLN A 293 24.45 2.05 2.85
C GLN A 293 24.39 0.83 1.93
N ASN A 294 25.40 -0.05 2.03
CA ASN A 294 25.36 -1.40 1.45
C ASN A 294 24.08 -2.12 1.94
N ASN A 295 23.44 -2.94 1.10
CA ASN A 295 22.28 -3.79 1.40
C ASN A 295 22.24 -4.26 2.87
N ALA A 296 21.59 -3.46 3.74
CA ALA A 296 21.63 -3.73 5.17
C ALA A 296 20.91 -5.06 5.45
N LYS A 297 21.47 -5.86 6.38
CA LYS A 297 20.92 -7.17 6.76
C LYS A 297 19.57 -7.01 7.46
N PHE A 298 18.51 -6.83 6.69
CA PHE A 298 17.14 -7.04 7.12
C PHE A 298 16.92 -8.54 7.27
N ASP A 299 17.22 -9.04 8.46
CA ASP A 299 16.71 -10.32 8.92
C ASP A 299 15.30 -10.11 9.50
N HIS A 300 14.31 -10.80 8.93
CA HIS A 300 12.94 -10.79 9.44
C HIS A 300 12.75 -11.75 10.65
N GLN A 301 13.77 -12.54 11.01
CA GLN A 301 13.80 -13.43 12.16
C GLN A 301 14.58 -12.87 13.36
N ALA A 302 15.48 -11.90 13.14
CA ALA A 302 15.96 -11.04 14.21
C ALA A 302 14.75 -10.29 14.80
N GLY A 303 14.50 -10.49 16.09
CA GLY A 303 13.32 -9.93 16.76
C GLY A 303 13.26 -8.41 16.65
N LYS A 304 12.05 -7.84 16.83
CA LYS A 304 11.85 -6.38 17.00
C LYS A 304 12.36 -5.89 18.39
N GLU A 305 13.50 -6.39 18.83
CA GLU A 305 14.05 -6.15 20.16
C GLU A 305 15.48 -5.60 19.99
N GLU A 306 15.80 -4.53 20.72
CA GLU A 306 17.09 -3.78 20.68
C GLU A 306 17.40 -2.90 19.44
N TYR A 307 16.42 -2.19 18.89
CA TYR A 307 16.72 -0.91 18.23
C TYR A 307 16.94 0.18 19.29
N ARG A 308 17.98 1.01 19.14
CA ARG A 308 18.24 2.15 20.05
C ARG A 308 17.02 3.07 20.09
N PRO A 309 16.47 3.43 21.27
CA PRO A 309 15.37 4.40 21.37
C PRO A 309 15.67 5.74 20.69
N LEU A 310 14.64 6.49 20.33
CA LEU A 310 14.77 7.87 19.89
C LEU A 310 15.09 8.78 21.08
N GLY A 311 15.88 9.83 20.87
CA GLY A 311 16.22 10.81 21.92
C GLY A 311 15.02 11.64 22.41
N ALA A 312 13.96 11.72 21.61
CA ALA A 312 12.67 12.31 21.94
C ALA A 312 11.57 11.72 21.02
N ARG A 313 10.30 12.01 21.31
CA ARG A 313 9.17 11.59 20.44
C ARG A 313 9.22 12.32 19.11
N ILE A 314 8.68 11.70 18.05
CA ILE A 314 8.47 12.36 16.76
C ILE A 314 7.32 13.38 16.92
N SER A 315 7.61 14.64 16.59
CA SER A 315 6.66 15.76 16.65
C SER A 315 5.87 15.92 15.33
N ARG A 316 6.55 15.75 14.19
CA ARG A 316 5.99 15.81 12.83
C ARG A 316 6.83 15.03 11.82
N LEU A 317 6.19 14.67 10.72
CA LEU A 317 6.80 14.08 9.54
C LEU A 317 6.40 14.83 8.27
N TYR A 318 7.35 15.02 7.36
CA TYR A 318 7.19 15.75 6.10
C TYR A 318 8.04 15.09 5.00
N TYR A 319 7.73 15.43 3.75
CA TYR A 319 8.54 15.03 2.61
C TYR A 319 9.64 16.07 2.34
N ILE A 320 10.78 15.62 1.82
CA ILE A 320 11.84 16.50 1.32
C ILE A 320 12.17 16.19 -0.14
N ASN A 321 12.73 17.18 -0.85
CA ASN A 321 13.34 16.98 -2.17
C ASN A 321 14.83 16.64 -2.06
N ALA A 322 15.50 16.44 -3.20
CA ALA A 322 16.94 16.15 -3.29
C ALA A 322 17.85 17.19 -2.60
N TYR A 323 17.36 18.42 -2.38
CA TYR A 323 18.08 19.51 -1.71
C TYR A 323 17.79 19.59 -0.20
N GLY A 324 17.07 18.63 0.37
CA GLY A 324 16.66 18.65 1.78
C GLY A 324 15.57 19.67 2.12
N MET A 325 14.96 20.33 1.14
CA MET A 325 13.88 21.29 1.37
C MET A 325 12.54 20.58 1.54
N GLU A 326 11.76 21.01 2.52
CA GLU A 326 10.40 20.50 2.77
C GLU A 326 9.49 20.72 1.56
N ILE A 327 8.82 19.65 1.13
CA ILE A 327 7.83 19.65 0.04
C ILE A 327 6.52 19.03 0.51
N HIS A 328 5.42 19.39 -0.16
CA HIS A 328 4.10 18.83 0.11
C HIS A 328 3.52 18.23 -1.18
N PRO A 329 3.78 16.94 -1.45
CA PRO A 329 3.42 16.29 -2.71
C PRO A 329 1.91 16.23 -2.94
N SER A 330 1.52 16.19 -4.21
CA SER A 330 0.15 15.85 -4.59
C SER A 330 -0.06 14.34 -4.50
N PRO A 331 -1.15 13.86 -3.88
CA PRO A 331 -1.47 12.44 -3.84
C PRO A 331 -1.89 11.93 -5.22
N ASN A 332 -1.84 10.61 -5.38
CA ASN A 332 -2.45 9.90 -6.51
C ASN A 332 -3.95 10.31 -6.66
N PRO A 333 -4.40 10.78 -7.83
CA PRO A 333 -5.80 11.15 -8.02
C PRO A 333 -6.79 10.03 -7.71
N GLU A 334 -6.43 8.77 -8.00
CA GLU A 334 -7.31 7.63 -7.73
C GLU A 334 -7.41 7.30 -6.23
N TYR A 335 -6.39 7.62 -5.43
CA TYR A 335 -6.48 7.55 -3.97
C TYR A 335 -7.52 8.55 -3.44
N ILE A 336 -7.54 9.79 -3.95
CA ILE A 336 -8.58 10.77 -3.61
C ILE A 336 -9.97 10.32 -4.09
N ASN A 337 -10.07 9.74 -5.29
CA ASN A 337 -11.33 9.19 -5.80
C ASN A 337 -11.85 8.04 -4.92
N SER A 338 -10.98 7.15 -4.43
CA SER A 338 -11.39 6.08 -3.54
C SER A 338 -11.82 6.59 -2.16
N LEU A 339 -11.15 7.61 -1.58
CA LEU A 339 -11.63 8.27 -0.35
C LEU A 339 -13.02 8.92 -0.51
N ASN A 340 -13.36 9.39 -1.71
CA ASN A 340 -14.67 9.99 -2.00
C ASN A 340 -15.78 8.96 -2.29
N ARG A 341 -15.44 7.72 -2.65
CA ARG A 341 -16.41 6.67 -3.06
C ARG A 341 -16.60 5.56 -2.03
N ALA A 342 -15.58 5.23 -1.25
CA ALA A 342 -15.62 4.11 -0.31
C ALA A 342 -16.55 4.37 0.89
N ASP A 343 -17.05 3.29 1.49
CA ASP A 343 -17.90 3.34 2.68
C ASP A 343 -17.08 3.46 3.98
N VAL A 344 -15.87 2.89 4.01
CA VAL A 344 -15.01 2.82 5.21
C VAL A 344 -13.55 3.15 4.88
N LEU A 345 -12.91 3.96 5.72
CA LEU A 345 -11.46 4.18 5.74
C LEU A 345 -10.87 3.39 6.91
N VAL A 346 -9.76 2.70 6.66
CA VAL A 346 -9.00 1.95 7.66
C VAL A 346 -7.56 2.45 7.67
N TYR A 347 -7.10 2.93 8.82
CA TYR A 347 -5.68 3.08 9.13
C TYR A 347 -5.22 1.74 9.71
N SER A 348 -4.41 1.00 8.95
CA SER A 348 -3.93 -0.33 9.32
C SER A 348 -2.95 -0.30 10.50
N CYS A 349 -2.80 -1.44 11.16
CA CYS A 349 -1.62 -1.69 12.00
C CYS A 349 -0.34 -1.74 11.15
N GLY A 350 0.79 -1.40 11.78
CA GLY A 350 2.07 -1.12 11.13
C GLY A 350 2.76 0.09 11.79
N SER A 351 3.98 0.39 11.38
CA SER A 351 4.75 1.51 11.96
C SER A 351 4.10 2.85 11.62
N LEU A 352 3.79 3.62 12.66
CA LEU A 352 2.86 4.74 12.55
C LEU A 352 3.41 5.84 11.62
N TRP A 353 4.64 6.28 11.90
CA TRP A 353 5.24 7.43 11.26
C TRP A 353 5.81 7.09 9.88
N THR A 354 6.24 5.85 9.65
CA THR A 354 6.86 5.46 8.37
C THR A 354 5.98 4.68 7.41
N SER A 355 4.87 4.09 7.86
CA SER A 355 3.89 3.43 6.98
C SER A 355 2.62 4.25 6.79
N ILE A 356 2.03 4.78 7.87
CA ILE A 356 0.72 5.43 7.84
C ILE A 356 0.84 6.92 7.52
N MET A 357 1.64 7.67 8.31
CA MET A 357 1.77 9.12 8.14
C MET A 357 2.23 9.60 6.75
N PRO A 358 3.10 8.90 5.98
CA PRO A 358 3.50 9.37 4.66
C PRO A 358 2.33 9.36 3.65
N CYS A 359 1.33 8.50 3.86
CA CYS A 359 0.09 8.52 3.07
C CYS A 359 -0.85 9.68 3.48
N LEU A 360 -0.67 10.25 4.68
CA LEU A 360 -1.50 11.31 5.25
C LEU A 360 -0.91 12.72 5.06
N ALA A 361 0.42 12.83 5.05
CA ALA A 361 1.20 14.06 4.87
C ALA A 361 1.23 14.54 3.40
N LEU A 362 0.07 14.48 2.73
CA LEU A 362 -0.11 14.75 1.29
C LEU A 362 -1.22 15.77 1.06
N ARG A 363 -1.05 16.55 -0.01
CA ARG A 363 -1.89 17.72 -0.30
C ARG A 363 -3.36 17.33 -0.48
N GLY A 364 -4.23 17.91 0.35
CA GLY A 364 -5.68 17.71 0.25
C GLY A 364 -6.22 16.38 0.78
N VAL A 365 -5.38 15.43 1.21
CA VAL A 365 -5.83 14.15 1.80
C VAL A 365 -6.70 14.39 3.03
N ALA A 366 -6.27 15.26 3.95
CA ALA A 366 -7.08 15.68 5.10
C ALA A 366 -8.46 16.21 4.68
N SER A 367 -8.50 17.07 3.67
CA SER A 367 -9.75 17.65 3.18
C SER A 367 -10.67 16.61 2.52
N ALA A 368 -10.11 15.60 1.86
CA ALA A 368 -10.85 14.47 1.30
C ALA A 368 -11.43 13.57 2.40
N ILE A 369 -10.63 13.18 3.39
CA ILE A 369 -11.09 12.36 4.54
C ILE A 369 -12.17 13.11 5.34
N ALA A 370 -11.93 14.38 5.67
CA ALA A 370 -12.84 15.18 6.50
C ALA A 370 -14.18 15.48 5.81
N ARG A 371 -14.18 15.76 4.49
CA ARG A 371 -15.37 16.15 3.74
C ARG A 371 -16.04 15.03 2.93
N SER A 372 -15.47 13.82 2.89
CA SER A 372 -16.10 12.68 2.21
C SER A 372 -17.46 12.39 2.82
N ARG A 373 -18.48 12.36 1.96
CA ARG A 373 -19.87 12.01 2.33
C ARG A 373 -20.12 10.50 2.29
N SER A 374 -19.19 9.74 1.71
CA SER A 374 -19.29 8.29 1.54
C SER A 374 -18.67 7.53 2.72
N LEU A 375 -17.59 8.07 3.31
CA LEU A 375 -16.92 7.49 4.47
C LEU A 375 -17.81 7.57 5.73
N ARG A 376 -18.48 6.46 6.05
CA ARG A 376 -19.35 6.29 7.22
C ARG A 376 -18.55 5.97 8.49
N ALA A 377 -17.39 5.35 8.34
CA ALA A 377 -16.45 5.01 9.41
C ALA A 377 -15.00 5.25 8.97
N LYS A 378 -14.16 5.64 9.93
CA LYS A 378 -12.74 5.98 9.80
C LYS A 378 -12.01 5.31 10.95
N ILE A 379 -11.60 4.08 10.72
CA ILE A 379 -11.22 3.12 11.75
C ILE A 379 -9.70 3.10 11.90
N LEU A 380 -9.20 3.33 13.13
CA LEU A 380 -7.81 3.05 13.48
C LEU A 380 -7.70 1.62 14.03
N LEU A 381 -6.88 0.79 13.38
CA LEU A 381 -6.46 -0.50 13.93
C LEU A 381 -5.16 -0.28 14.73
N LEU A 382 -5.27 -0.29 16.06
CA LEU A 382 -4.16 0.00 16.95
C LEU A 382 -3.10 -1.11 16.91
N ASN A 383 -1.82 -0.74 17.02
CA ASN A 383 -0.74 -1.71 17.20
C ASN A 383 -0.82 -2.37 18.57
N SER A 384 -0.54 -3.67 18.65
CA SER A 384 -0.54 -4.41 19.92
C SER A 384 0.71 -4.14 20.79
N LYS A 385 1.80 -3.60 20.23
CA LYS A 385 3.02 -3.17 20.95
C LYS A 385 3.59 -1.94 20.24
N ASN A 386 4.10 -0.98 21.01
CA ASN A 386 4.82 0.17 20.46
C ASN A 386 6.18 -0.25 19.88
N ASP A 387 6.58 0.40 18.81
CA ASP A 387 7.91 0.32 18.22
C ASP A 387 8.73 1.58 18.55
N ARG A 388 9.97 1.65 18.02
CA ARG A 388 10.89 2.79 18.20
C ARG A 388 10.24 4.15 17.91
N GLU A 389 9.32 4.22 16.95
CA GLU A 389 8.66 5.45 16.51
C GLU A 389 7.57 5.93 17.49
N THR A 390 7.09 5.01 18.33
CA THR A 390 5.88 5.16 19.14
C THR A 390 6.13 4.86 20.62
N ASP A 391 7.39 4.97 21.07
CA ASP A 391 7.74 4.67 22.45
C ASP A 391 6.97 5.56 23.46
N GLY A 392 6.43 4.91 24.49
CA GLY A 392 5.52 5.53 25.45
C GLY A 392 4.20 6.09 24.90
N TYR A 393 3.80 5.79 23.65
CA TYR A 393 2.49 6.23 23.13
C TYR A 393 1.34 5.46 23.79
N SER A 394 0.30 6.19 24.19
CA SER A 394 -1.06 5.68 24.42
C SER A 394 -1.86 5.68 23.11
N ALA A 395 -2.99 4.98 23.06
CA ALA A 395 -3.93 5.05 21.94
C ALA A 395 -4.42 6.48 21.64
N THR A 396 -4.45 7.35 22.66
CA THR A 396 -4.76 8.78 22.50
C THR A 396 -3.69 9.47 21.65
N ASP A 397 -2.42 9.16 21.87
CA ASP A 397 -1.28 9.76 21.16
C ASP A 397 -1.25 9.34 19.68
N TYR A 398 -1.60 8.08 19.37
CA TYR A 398 -1.80 7.63 17.99
C TYR A 398 -2.86 8.47 17.25
N VAL A 399 -4.03 8.69 17.89
CA VAL A 399 -5.12 9.47 17.29
C VAL A 399 -4.74 10.95 17.15
N LEU A 400 -4.03 11.52 18.13
CA LEU A 400 -3.50 12.88 18.05
C LEU A 400 -2.46 13.03 16.93
N ALA A 401 -1.54 12.08 16.76
CA ALA A 401 -0.54 12.10 15.70
C ALA A 401 -1.19 12.10 14.29
N ILE A 402 -2.25 11.29 14.10
CA ILE A 402 -3.04 11.27 12.85
C ILE A 402 -3.71 12.63 12.62
N ALA A 403 -4.42 13.14 13.64
CA ALA A 403 -5.16 14.40 13.53
C ALA A 403 -4.24 15.61 13.35
N ASN A 404 -3.08 15.63 13.99
CA ASN A 404 -2.07 16.68 13.85
C ASN A 404 -1.45 16.66 12.47
N THR A 405 -0.99 15.49 11.98
CA THR A 405 -0.40 15.34 10.64
C THR A 405 -1.36 15.83 9.55
N LEU A 406 -2.63 15.42 9.61
CA LEU A 406 -3.66 15.85 8.66
C LEU A 406 -3.98 17.36 8.80
N ASN A 407 -3.90 17.93 10.00
CA ASN A 407 -4.09 19.36 10.26
C ASN A 407 -2.84 20.24 10.05
N THR A 408 -1.64 19.70 9.83
CA THR A 408 -0.39 20.50 9.73
C THR A 408 -0.50 21.62 8.70
N GLN A 409 -1.10 21.34 7.53
CA GLN A 409 -1.35 22.32 6.46
C GLN A 409 -2.33 23.45 6.83
N TYR A 410 -3.12 23.28 7.89
CA TYR A 410 -4.04 24.28 8.46
C TYR A 410 -3.51 24.88 9.78
N GLY A 411 -2.34 24.42 10.23
CA GLY A 411 -1.71 24.82 11.49
C GLY A 411 -0.67 25.93 11.35
N HIS A 412 0.09 25.94 10.25
CA HIS A 412 1.06 27.01 9.98
C HIS A 412 0.41 28.20 9.28
N GLY A 413 0.61 29.39 9.85
CA GLY A 413 -0.04 30.62 9.44
C GLY A 413 0.36 31.13 8.06
N ARG A 414 -0.30 30.62 7.00
CA ARG A 414 -0.79 31.50 5.93
C ARG A 414 -2.17 32.05 6.34
N ALA A 415 -2.17 32.85 7.40
CA ALA A 415 -3.28 33.75 7.64
C ALA A 415 -3.35 34.69 6.43
N TYR A 416 -4.44 34.60 5.66
CA TYR A 416 -4.71 35.63 4.66
C TYR A 416 -4.86 36.95 5.40
N ALA A 417 -4.00 37.92 5.09
CA ALA A 417 -4.04 39.25 5.68
C ALA A 417 -5.42 39.86 5.42
N GLY A 418 -6.29 39.88 6.44
CA GLY A 418 -7.69 40.29 6.33
C GLY A 418 -8.70 39.42 7.09
N LEU A 419 -8.41 38.15 7.40
CA LEU A 419 -9.24 37.31 8.25
C LEU A 419 -8.48 36.92 9.53
N GLY A 420 -8.79 37.60 10.63
CA GLY A 420 -8.04 37.50 11.89
C GLY A 420 -8.06 36.10 12.51
N ASN A 421 -6.87 35.55 12.80
CA ASN A 421 -6.51 34.43 13.70
C ASN A 421 -7.39 33.16 13.76
N ALA A 422 -8.34 32.97 12.86
CA ALA A 422 -9.20 31.79 12.82
C ALA A 422 -8.44 30.59 12.24
N THR A 423 -7.87 29.75 13.10
CA THR A 423 -7.27 28.46 12.70
C THR A 423 -8.34 27.48 12.25
N THR A 424 -8.51 27.33 10.93
CA THR A 424 -9.50 26.42 10.31
C THR A 424 -9.04 24.96 10.32
N ARG A 425 -8.76 24.43 11.52
CA ARG A 425 -8.45 23.01 11.72
C ARG A 425 -9.72 22.16 11.74
N TYR A 426 -9.64 20.93 11.25
CA TYR A 426 -10.72 19.96 11.39
C TYR A 426 -10.66 19.29 12.77
N PRO A 427 -11.82 18.95 13.40
CA PRO A 427 -11.85 18.21 14.66
C PRO A 427 -11.34 16.79 14.47
N ILE A 428 -10.87 16.16 15.55
CA ILE A 428 -10.32 14.79 15.53
C ILE A 428 -11.32 13.78 14.94
N SER A 429 -12.60 13.92 15.30
CA SER A 429 -13.72 13.11 14.80
C SER A 429 -13.97 13.22 13.28
N ALA A 430 -13.36 14.21 12.59
CA ALA A 430 -13.37 14.26 11.12
C ALA A 430 -12.34 13.29 10.49
N PHE A 431 -11.36 12.80 11.24
CA PHE A 431 -10.29 11.93 10.75
C PHE A 431 -10.35 10.51 11.30
N VAL A 432 -10.67 10.33 12.59
CA VAL A 432 -10.85 9.03 13.23
C VAL A 432 -12.21 9.02 13.89
N THR A 433 -13.02 7.98 13.64
CA THR A 433 -14.35 7.81 14.25
C THR A 433 -14.45 6.55 15.08
N ASP A 434 -13.59 5.55 14.84
CA ASP A 434 -13.65 4.26 15.51
C ASP A 434 -12.23 3.79 15.84
N LEU A 435 -12.05 3.17 17.01
CA LEU A 435 -10.79 2.54 17.43
C LEU A 435 -11.00 1.05 17.62
N VAL A 436 -10.10 0.24 17.07
CA VAL A 436 -10.08 -1.21 17.24
C VAL A 436 -8.75 -1.61 17.85
N TYR A 437 -8.80 -2.37 18.94
CA TYR A 437 -7.61 -2.87 19.64
C TYR A 437 -7.82 -4.29 20.17
N THR A 438 -6.73 -5.01 20.36
CA THR A 438 -6.72 -6.37 20.89
C THR A 438 -6.65 -6.36 22.42
N GLN A 439 -7.31 -7.31 23.08
CA GLN A 439 -7.25 -7.44 24.55
C GLN A 439 -5.83 -7.68 25.11
N GLU A 440 -4.94 -8.24 24.29
CA GLU A 440 -3.53 -8.50 24.62
C GLU A 440 -2.59 -7.34 24.21
N ALA A 441 -3.13 -6.16 23.86
CA ALA A 441 -2.32 -5.00 23.51
C ALA A 441 -1.58 -4.43 24.73
N GLN A 442 -0.28 -4.17 24.56
CA GLN A 442 0.59 -3.47 25.53
C GLN A 442 0.47 -1.94 25.44
N VAL A 443 -0.16 -1.42 24.38
CA VAL A 443 -0.44 0.01 24.21
C VAL A 443 -1.63 0.39 25.08
N ASP A 444 -1.44 1.41 25.94
CA ASP A 444 -2.47 1.87 26.87
C ASP A 444 -3.71 2.45 26.15
N VAL A 445 -4.91 2.10 26.63
CA VAL A 445 -6.20 2.48 26.03
C VAL A 445 -7.17 3.02 27.08
N ASP A 446 -7.05 4.31 27.39
CA ASP A 446 -8.02 5.04 28.19
C ASP A 446 -9.33 5.29 27.40
N VAL A 447 -10.27 4.36 27.55
CA VAL A 447 -11.61 4.41 26.92
C VAL A 447 -12.38 5.66 27.34
N ALA A 448 -12.23 6.14 28.58
CA ALA A 448 -12.95 7.32 29.06
C ALA A 448 -12.43 8.60 28.39
N LYS A 449 -11.11 8.73 28.24
CA LYS A 449 -10.48 9.86 27.55
C LYS A 449 -10.78 9.90 26.04
N ILE A 450 -10.90 8.73 25.41
CA ILE A 450 -11.11 8.59 23.95
C ILE A 450 -12.61 8.75 23.55
N THR A 451 -13.55 8.48 24.47
CA THR A 451 -14.99 8.71 24.24
C THR A 451 -15.43 10.16 24.46
N VAL A 452 -14.65 10.95 25.21
CA VAL A 452 -14.97 12.35 25.54
C VAL A 452 -14.33 13.32 24.53
N SER A 453 -14.81 14.57 24.50
CA SER A 453 -14.21 15.66 23.72
C SER A 453 -12.73 15.88 24.12
N PRO A 454 -11.79 16.08 23.17
CA PRO A 454 -11.98 16.40 21.75
C PRO A 454 -12.07 15.20 20.79
N PHE A 455 -12.00 13.96 21.29
CA PHE A 455 -11.91 12.75 20.47
C PHE A 455 -13.27 12.31 19.93
N VAL A 456 -14.24 12.10 20.83
CA VAL A 456 -15.62 11.68 20.53
C VAL A 456 -15.67 10.54 19.49
N LEU A 457 -14.90 9.48 19.73
CA LEU A 457 -14.98 8.28 18.89
C LEU A 457 -16.36 7.63 19.08
N ARG A 458 -17.00 7.26 17.97
CA ARG A 458 -18.37 6.74 17.92
C ARG A 458 -18.48 5.31 18.40
N ARG A 459 -17.41 4.52 18.24
CA ARG A 459 -17.32 3.12 18.66
C ARG A 459 -15.89 2.77 19.04
N ILE A 460 -15.74 1.98 20.09
CA ILE A 460 -14.47 1.41 20.51
C ILE A 460 -14.69 -0.10 20.58
N LEU A 461 -13.97 -0.86 19.73
CA LEU A 461 -14.15 -2.30 19.62
C LEU A 461 -12.95 -3.04 20.21
N LEU A 462 -13.19 -3.74 21.31
CA LEU A 462 -12.27 -4.73 21.85
C LEU A 462 -12.36 -6.03 21.04
N LEU A 463 -11.27 -6.45 20.43
CA LEU A 463 -11.13 -7.78 19.84
C LEU A 463 -10.50 -8.74 20.86
N THR A 464 -11.30 -9.67 21.38
CA THR A 464 -10.81 -10.85 22.09
C THR A 464 -10.37 -11.90 21.06
N ILE A 465 -9.07 -12.18 21.00
CA ILE A 465 -8.54 -13.28 20.20
C ILE A 465 -8.83 -14.58 20.96
N ILE A 466 -9.88 -15.30 20.56
CA ILE A 466 -10.11 -16.66 21.07
C ILE A 466 -9.10 -17.57 20.36
N ALA A 467 -8.07 -18.02 21.09
CA ALA A 467 -7.11 -19.00 20.60
C ALA A 467 -7.82 -20.31 20.24
N VAL A 468 -7.98 -20.60 18.94
CA VAL A 468 -8.68 -21.81 18.46
C VAL A 468 -7.76 -23.02 18.56
N VAL A 469 -7.67 -23.61 19.75
CA VAL A 469 -7.22 -24.99 19.92
C VAL A 469 -8.39 -25.93 19.65
N GLY A 470 -8.57 -26.32 18.39
CA GLY A 470 -9.34 -27.50 17.99
C GLY A 470 -10.85 -27.52 18.25
N ARG A 471 -11.61 -27.30 17.15
CA ARG A 471 -13.05 -27.63 16.93
C ARG A 471 -14.12 -26.66 17.43
N THR A 472 -15.07 -26.41 16.51
CA THR A 472 -16.42 -25.85 16.69
C THR A 472 -16.52 -24.37 17.07
N MET A 473 -17.01 -23.54 16.13
CA MET A 473 -17.30 -22.13 16.37
C MET A 473 -18.63 -21.92 17.08
N HIS A 474 -18.61 -21.18 18.18
CA HIS A 474 -19.74 -20.36 18.62
C HIS A 474 -19.27 -18.91 18.78
N THR A 475 -19.81 -18.01 17.95
CA THR A 475 -19.57 -16.57 18.07
C THR A 475 -20.39 -16.00 19.22
N HIS A 476 -19.76 -15.75 20.37
CA HIS A 476 -20.39 -14.93 21.40
C HIS A 476 -20.31 -13.45 20.99
N ARG A 477 -21.46 -12.80 20.82
CA ARG A 477 -21.52 -11.34 20.76
C ARG A 477 -21.22 -10.77 22.16
N GLY A 478 -19.99 -10.33 22.37
CA GLY A 478 -19.68 -9.42 23.47
C GLY A 478 -20.34 -8.07 23.20
N SER A 479 -21.26 -7.65 24.07
CA SER A 479 -21.79 -6.29 24.06
C SER A 479 -20.75 -5.34 24.63
N LEU A 480 -20.52 -4.21 23.96
CA LEU A 480 -19.80 -3.06 24.49
C LEU A 480 -20.64 -1.80 24.26
N LEU A 481 -20.51 -0.85 25.19
CA LEU A 481 -21.26 0.41 25.27
C LEU A 481 -20.95 1.36 24.12
#